data_AF-A0A7Y5KWI5-F1
#
_entry.id   AF-A0A7Y5KWI5-F1
#
_cell.length_a   1.000
_cell.length_b   1.000
_cell.length_c   1.000
_cell.angle_alpha   90.00
_cell.angle_beta   90.00
_cell.angle_gamma   90.00
#
_symmetry.space_group_name_H-M   'P 1'
#
loop_
_entity.id
_entity.type
_entity.pdbx_description
1 polymer ?
#
loop_
_entity_poly.entity_id
_entity_poly.type
_entity_poly.pdbx_seq_one_letter_code
_entity_poly.pdbx_strand_id
1 'polypeptide(L)'
;MTPAEWTLAALLFVAPPGRHEKAPWADPSPEYAVARYQKIADAIVSRCGEDRSCAALLVSIAANESLAARDADEGMNTNAPACYRKGKYATRCDGGLSVSVFQVRAFGVDEHGQRITLRRLHTDRNLAAWQALRVARSSLARCKHLKPERRLSGLSGSCIDRDGPWNRHYRTWIRLRSWEPKVEKPEADS
;
A
#
# COMPACT_ATOMS: atom_id res chain seq x y z
N MET A 1 -10.60 16.98 -9.80
CA MET A 1 -9.61 16.14 -9.10
C MET A 1 -9.29 14.93 -9.95
N THR A 2 -8.03 14.76 -10.34
CA THR A 2 -7.54 13.62 -11.14
C THR A 2 -7.47 12.33 -10.29
N PRO A 3 -7.37 11.13 -10.91
CA PRO A 3 -7.16 9.90 -10.17
C PRO A 3 -5.90 9.92 -9.29
N ALA A 4 -4.82 10.57 -9.76
CA ALA A 4 -3.57 10.71 -9.01
C ALA A 4 -3.74 11.62 -7.80
N GLU A 5 -4.37 12.79 -7.98
CA GLU A 5 -4.67 13.71 -6.88
C GLU A 5 -5.55 13.07 -5.81
N TRP A 6 -6.61 12.35 -6.23
CA TRP A 6 -7.49 11.63 -5.30
C TRP A 6 -6.73 10.54 -4.56
N THR A 7 -5.89 9.77 -5.25
CA THR A 7 -5.12 8.67 -4.66
C THR A 7 -4.07 9.20 -3.66
N LEU A 8 -3.39 10.30 -3.99
CA LEU A 8 -2.50 10.98 -3.05
C LEU A 8 -3.26 11.46 -1.80
N ALA A 9 -4.40 12.14 -1.99
CA ALA A 9 -5.22 12.62 -0.89
C ALA A 9 -5.69 11.46 0.00
N ALA A 10 -6.07 10.33 -0.60
CA ALA A 10 -6.47 9.12 0.12
C ALA A 10 -5.32 8.55 0.96
N LEU A 11 -4.10 8.47 0.41
CA LEU A 11 -2.91 8.03 1.15
C LEU A 11 -2.62 8.95 2.35
N LEU A 12 -2.63 10.27 2.14
CA LEU A 12 -2.41 11.25 3.21
C LEU A 12 -3.47 11.16 4.31
N PHE A 13 -4.73 10.87 3.93
CA PHE A 13 -5.83 10.72 4.87
C PHE A 13 -5.68 9.48 5.78
N VAL A 14 -5.31 8.32 5.23
CA VAL A 14 -5.24 7.07 6.01
C VAL A 14 -3.88 6.81 6.65
N ALA A 15 -2.82 7.39 6.10
CA ALA A 15 -1.45 7.25 6.55
C ALA A 15 -0.73 8.61 6.58
N PRO A 16 -1.13 9.56 7.45
CA PRO A 16 -0.48 10.87 7.49
C PRO A 16 1.01 10.75 7.86
N PRO A 17 1.92 11.50 7.20
CA PRO A 17 3.37 11.45 7.45
C PRO A 17 3.76 11.61 8.93
N GLY A 18 2.99 12.41 9.67
CA GLY A 18 3.17 12.63 11.11
C GLY A 18 3.21 11.36 11.97
N ARG A 19 2.68 10.23 11.48
CA ARG A 19 2.76 8.93 12.18
C ARG A 19 4.18 8.38 12.30
N HIS A 20 5.10 8.82 11.43
CA HIS A 20 6.47 8.29 11.37
C HIS A 20 7.53 9.29 11.83
N GLU A 21 7.19 10.51 12.24
CA GLU A 21 8.16 11.59 12.57
C GLU A 21 9.25 11.20 13.58
N LYS A 22 8.95 10.27 14.49
CA LYS A 22 9.90 9.80 15.53
C LYS A 22 10.67 8.54 15.14
N ALA A 23 10.42 7.99 13.95
CA ALA A 23 11.06 6.78 13.49
C ALA A 23 12.45 7.07 12.89
N PRO A 24 13.45 6.19 13.10
CA PRO A 24 14.75 6.29 12.43
C PRO A 24 14.70 6.33 10.89
N TRP A 25 13.59 5.87 10.30
CA TRP A 25 13.32 5.88 8.86
C TRP A 25 12.25 6.91 8.49
N ALA A 26 12.01 7.91 9.33
CA ALA A 26 11.17 9.04 8.97
C ALA A 26 11.66 9.70 7.67
N ASP A 27 10.72 10.29 6.95
CA ASP A 27 11.07 11.21 5.88
C ASP A 27 11.74 12.46 6.50
N PRO A 28 12.74 13.07 5.83
CA PRO A 28 13.46 14.23 6.38
C PRO A 28 12.56 15.46 6.59
N SER A 29 11.46 15.55 5.83
CA SER A 29 10.47 16.62 5.94
C SER A 29 9.10 16.15 5.43
N PRO A 30 8.01 16.88 5.74
CA PRO A 30 6.68 16.61 5.19
C PRO A 30 6.64 16.62 3.65
N GLU A 31 7.39 17.53 3.01
CA GLU A 31 7.44 17.65 1.54
C GLU A 31 8.07 16.41 0.91
N TYR A 32 9.12 15.85 1.55
CA TYR A 32 9.72 14.60 1.10
C TYR A 32 8.73 13.44 1.20
N ALA A 33 7.96 13.38 2.29
CA ALA A 33 6.91 12.37 2.46
C ALA A 33 5.83 12.49 1.38
N VAL A 34 5.36 13.71 1.09
CA VAL A 34 4.36 13.98 0.05
C VAL A 34 4.88 13.58 -1.34
N ALA A 35 6.12 13.95 -1.68
CA ALA A 35 6.72 13.55 -2.96
C ALA A 35 6.84 12.02 -3.11
N ARG A 36 7.17 11.32 -2.01
CA ARG A 36 7.18 9.85 -1.98
C ARG A 36 5.77 9.28 -2.14
N TYR A 37 4.78 9.85 -1.46
CA TYR A 37 3.38 9.43 -1.58
C TYR A 37 2.84 9.66 -2.99
N GLN A 38 3.26 10.71 -3.67
CA GLN A 38 2.92 10.94 -5.07
C GLN A 38 3.41 9.77 -5.95
N LYS A 39 4.67 9.34 -5.78
CA LYS A 39 5.19 8.17 -6.53
C LYS A 39 4.41 6.88 -6.23
N ILE A 40 3.92 6.71 -5.00
CA ILE A 40 3.05 5.58 -4.62
C ILE A 40 1.69 5.71 -5.30
N ALA A 41 1.10 6.91 -5.30
CA ALA A 41 -0.16 7.19 -5.97
C ALA A 41 -0.07 6.92 -7.47
N ASP A 42 1.00 7.38 -8.14
CA ASP A 42 1.23 7.14 -9.57
C ASP A 42 1.31 5.65 -9.88
N ALA A 43 2.00 4.86 -9.04
CA ALA A 43 2.08 3.42 -9.22
C ALA A 43 0.71 2.74 -9.06
N ILE A 44 -0.12 3.17 -8.11
CA ILE A 44 -1.49 2.69 -7.93
C ILE A 44 -2.35 3.04 -9.16
N VAL A 45 -2.29 4.30 -9.62
CA VAL A 45 -3.05 4.77 -10.78
C VAL A 45 -2.62 4.06 -12.06
N SER A 46 -1.33 3.74 -12.23
CA SER A 46 -0.85 2.94 -13.37
C SER A 46 -1.53 1.57 -13.49
N ARG A 47 -2.09 1.04 -12.38
CA ARG A 47 -2.75 -0.27 -12.33
C ARG A 47 -4.27 -0.18 -12.30
N CYS A 48 -4.81 0.91 -11.78
CA CYS A 48 -6.24 1.08 -11.59
C CYS A 48 -6.90 2.02 -12.60
N GLY A 49 -6.13 2.87 -13.30
CA GLY A 49 -6.67 3.91 -14.16
C GLY A 49 -7.63 4.81 -13.38
N GLU A 50 -8.85 4.94 -13.88
CA GLU A 50 -9.92 5.74 -13.26
C GLU A 50 -10.77 4.97 -12.22
N ASP A 51 -10.53 3.67 -12.03
CA ASP A 51 -11.28 2.87 -11.06
C ASP A 51 -10.88 3.22 -9.61
N ARG A 52 -11.65 4.13 -9.01
CA ARG A 52 -11.49 4.55 -7.61
C ARG A 52 -11.62 3.40 -6.62
N SER A 53 -12.43 2.38 -6.92
CA SER A 53 -12.56 1.22 -6.03
C SER A 53 -11.29 0.37 -6.04
N CYS A 54 -10.67 0.20 -7.22
CA CYS A 54 -9.35 -0.42 -7.35
C CYS A 54 -8.28 0.40 -6.61
N ALA A 55 -8.24 1.72 -6.80
CA ALA A 55 -7.27 2.59 -6.13
C ALA A 55 -7.44 2.54 -4.60
N ALA A 56 -8.68 2.64 -4.12
CA ALA A 56 -9.02 2.52 -2.70
C ALA A 56 -8.55 1.18 -2.09
N LEU A 57 -8.65 0.08 -2.84
CA LEU A 57 -8.15 -1.23 -2.41
C LEU A 57 -6.62 -1.21 -2.25
N LEU A 58 -5.88 -0.71 -3.24
CA LEU A 58 -4.42 -0.63 -3.15
C LEU A 58 -3.94 0.35 -2.06
N VAL A 59 -4.61 1.49 -1.89
CA VAL A 59 -4.35 2.41 -0.77
C VAL A 59 -4.59 1.71 0.57
N SER A 60 -5.66 0.92 0.68
CA SER A 60 -5.94 0.16 1.91
C SER A 60 -4.84 -0.85 2.23
N ILE A 61 -4.23 -1.46 1.21
CA ILE A 61 -3.12 -2.40 1.39
C ILE A 61 -1.87 -1.62 1.82
N ALA A 62 -1.44 -0.61 1.05
CA ALA A 62 -0.25 0.17 1.39
C ALA A 62 -0.31 0.76 2.81
N ALA A 63 -1.47 1.30 3.20
CA ALA A 63 -1.66 1.91 4.51
C ALA A 63 -1.68 0.89 5.66
N ASN A 64 -2.30 -0.28 5.49
CA ASN A 64 -2.42 -1.24 6.58
C ASN A 64 -1.21 -2.19 6.69
N GLU A 65 -0.49 -2.41 5.59
CA GLU A 65 0.73 -3.21 5.59
C GLU A 65 1.94 -2.43 6.09
N SER A 66 2.12 -1.18 5.63
CA SER A 66 3.34 -0.42 5.92
C SER A 66 3.09 1.00 6.41
N LEU A 67 1.83 1.45 6.51
CA LEU A 67 1.51 2.87 6.69
C LEU A 67 2.21 3.76 5.65
N ALA A 68 2.44 3.23 4.45
CA ALA A 68 3.27 3.85 3.42
C ALA A 68 4.61 4.39 3.98
N ALA A 69 5.28 3.64 4.86
CA ALA A 69 6.53 4.05 5.48
C ALA A 69 7.72 4.03 4.51
N ARG A 70 8.69 4.93 4.71
CA ARG A 70 9.86 5.11 3.83
C ARG A 70 10.76 3.88 3.80
N ASP A 71 10.94 3.19 4.92
CA ASP A 71 11.74 1.96 4.98
C ASP A 71 11.13 0.79 4.19
N ALA A 72 9.81 0.79 4.03
CA ALA A 72 9.10 -0.15 3.17
C ALA A 72 9.14 0.25 1.68
N ASP A 73 9.25 1.55 1.37
CA ASP A 73 9.25 2.07 0.00
C ASP A 73 10.64 2.22 -0.64
N GLU A 74 11.56 2.94 0.01
CA GLU A 74 12.84 3.38 -0.56
C GLU A 74 14.07 2.83 0.20
N GLY A 75 13.88 2.00 1.23
CA GLY A 75 14.89 1.63 2.24
C GLY A 75 16.11 0.82 1.79
N MET A 76 16.44 0.75 0.49
CA MET A 76 17.53 -0.09 -0.04
C MET A 76 18.84 0.67 -0.31
N ASN A 77 18.91 1.99 -0.05
CA ASN A 77 20.03 2.83 -0.50
C ASN A 77 21.14 3.11 0.53
N THR A 78 21.09 2.59 1.76
CA THR A 78 22.12 2.87 2.78
C THR A 78 22.35 1.69 3.71
N ASN A 79 23.30 0.77 3.43
CA ASN A 79 23.86 -0.24 4.37
C ASN A 79 22.86 -1.05 5.25
N ALA A 80 21.58 -0.99 4.95
CA ALA A 80 20.46 -1.54 5.70
C ALA A 80 19.43 -1.98 4.66
N PRO A 81 18.92 -3.22 4.75
CA PRO A 81 17.90 -3.69 3.83
C PRO A 81 16.60 -2.87 4.02
N ALA A 82 15.86 -2.67 2.93
CA ALA A 82 14.44 -2.29 3.03
C ALA A 82 13.80 -3.26 4.02
N CYS A 83 13.10 -2.72 5.03
CA CYS A 83 12.73 -3.40 6.28
C CYS A 83 13.84 -3.56 7.33
N TYR A 84 14.11 -2.50 8.09
CA TYR A 84 15.15 -2.42 9.12
C TYR A 84 15.16 -3.62 10.09
N ARG A 85 16.29 -4.32 10.19
CA ARG A 85 16.64 -5.16 11.35
C ARG A 85 17.81 -4.58 12.14
N LYS A 86 17.50 -3.72 13.11
CA LYS A 86 18.27 -3.56 14.37
C LYS A 86 17.33 -3.11 15.50
N GLY A 87 17.58 -3.61 16.71
CA GLY A 87 16.84 -3.26 17.93
C GLY A 87 15.37 -3.68 17.92
N LYS A 88 14.53 -2.91 18.62
CA LYS A 88 13.09 -3.18 18.87
C LYS A 88 12.18 -3.20 17.63
N TYR A 89 12.70 -2.92 16.43
CA TYR A 89 11.94 -2.83 15.18
C TYR A 89 12.16 -4.04 14.24
N ALA A 90 12.89 -5.06 14.71
CA ALA A 90 13.26 -6.24 13.91
C ALA A 90 12.08 -7.08 13.39
N THR A 91 10.87 -6.86 13.88
CA THR A 91 9.63 -7.56 13.51
C THR A 91 8.85 -6.89 12.38
N ARG A 92 9.30 -5.71 11.88
CA ARG A 92 8.46 -4.86 11.03
C ARG A 92 8.37 -5.26 9.56
N CYS A 93 9.09 -6.29 9.13
CA CYS A 93 8.75 -6.97 7.89
C CYS A 93 8.79 -8.47 8.03
N ASP A 94 7.90 -9.13 7.29
CA ASP A 94 7.58 -10.55 7.33
C ASP A 94 8.76 -11.44 6.91
N GLY A 95 9.78 -11.52 7.74
CA GLY A 95 10.90 -12.48 7.60
C GLY A 95 11.71 -12.33 6.30
N GLY A 96 11.60 -11.22 5.57
CA GLY A 96 12.27 -10.98 4.29
C GLY A 96 11.55 -11.57 3.06
N LEU A 97 10.35 -12.12 3.22
CA LEU A 97 9.55 -12.68 2.10
C LEU A 97 8.59 -11.68 1.46
N SER A 98 8.23 -10.63 2.19
CA SER A 98 7.33 -9.55 1.77
C SER A 98 8.13 -8.26 1.61
N VAL A 99 7.91 -7.55 0.50
CA VAL A 99 8.71 -6.38 0.11
C VAL A 99 7.83 -5.27 -0.49
N SER A 100 8.32 -4.02 -0.48
CA SER A 100 7.62 -2.77 -0.86
C SER A 100 6.60 -2.25 0.17
N VAL A 101 6.02 -1.07 -0.09
CA VAL A 101 4.91 -0.51 0.70
C VAL A 101 3.68 -1.43 0.76
N PHE A 102 3.52 -2.34 -0.18
CA PHE A 102 2.40 -3.28 -0.23
C PHE A 102 2.68 -4.62 0.47
N GLN A 103 3.92 -4.83 0.97
CA GLN A 103 4.35 -6.08 1.64
C GLN A 103 3.96 -7.36 0.87
N VAL A 104 4.14 -7.35 -0.45
CA VAL A 104 3.78 -8.47 -1.31
C VAL A 104 4.88 -9.51 -1.41
N ARG A 105 4.50 -10.80 -1.51
CA ARG A 105 5.43 -11.90 -1.74
C ARG A 105 5.83 -12.00 -3.22
N ALA A 106 7.09 -12.33 -3.46
CA ALA A 106 7.63 -12.61 -4.78
C ALA A 106 7.26 -14.03 -5.25
N PHE A 107 6.22 -14.15 -6.08
CA PHE A 107 5.87 -15.43 -6.69
C PHE A 107 5.20 -15.27 -8.06
N GLY A 108 5.34 -16.30 -8.90
CA GLY A 108 4.79 -16.31 -10.26
C GLY A 108 5.59 -15.45 -11.25
N VAL A 109 4.90 -15.03 -12.31
CA VAL A 109 5.44 -14.21 -13.39
C VAL A 109 4.63 -12.92 -13.53
N ASP A 110 5.23 -11.89 -14.11
CA ASP A 110 4.59 -10.62 -14.43
C ASP A 110 3.83 -10.66 -15.78
N GLU A 111 3.35 -9.49 -16.22
CA GLU A 111 2.61 -9.29 -17.48
C GLU A 111 3.41 -9.65 -18.74
N HIS A 112 4.74 -9.71 -18.63
CA HIS A 112 5.65 -10.04 -19.72
C HIS A 112 6.22 -11.46 -19.59
N GLY A 113 5.67 -12.28 -18.69
CA GLY A 113 6.12 -13.65 -18.47
C GLY A 113 7.45 -13.77 -17.70
N GLN A 114 7.99 -12.68 -17.17
CA GLN A 114 9.23 -12.72 -16.41
C GLN A 114 8.97 -13.08 -14.94
N ARG A 115 9.86 -13.90 -14.36
CA ARG A 115 9.76 -14.27 -12.95
C ARG A 115 9.76 -13.05 -12.05
N ILE A 116 8.82 -13.01 -11.11
CA ILE A 116 8.77 -11.98 -10.07
C ILE A 116 9.74 -12.37 -8.98
N THR A 117 10.70 -11.50 -8.69
CA THR A 117 11.72 -11.68 -7.65
C THR A 117 11.62 -10.55 -6.64
N LEU A 118 12.13 -10.80 -5.42
CA LEU A 118 12.17 -9.78 -4.37
C LEU A 118 12.91 -8.53 -4.85
N ARG A 119 14.06 -8.71 -5.50
CA ARG A 119 14.85 -7.60 -6.07
C ARG A 119 14.02 -6.72 -7.00
N ARG A 120 13.21 -7.32 -7.88
CA ARG A 120 12.38 -6.56 -8.81
C ARG A 120 11.27 -5.80 -8.09
N LEU A 121 10.58 -6.46 -7.15
CA LEU A 121 9.54 -5.80 -6.35
C LEU A 121 10.09 -4.66 -5.48
N HIS A 122 11.37 -4.70 -5.09
CA HIS A 122 12.01 -3.59 -4.37
C HIS A 122 12.25 -2.37 -5.25
N THR A 123 12.68 -2.56 -6.50
CA THR A 123 13.10 -1.46 -7.37
C THR A 123 11.98 -0.97 -8.30
N ASP A 124 10.93 -1.78 -8.48
CA ASP A 124 9.83 -1.50 -9.39
C ASP A 124 8.50 -1.42 -8.62
N ARG A 125 8.12 -0.18 -8.29
CA ARG A 125 6.87 0.11 -7.58
C ARG A 125 5.63 -0.27 -8.39
N ASN A 126 5.70 -0.17 -9.71
CA ASN A 126 4.59 -0.54 -10.59
C ASN A 126 4.36 -2.05 -10.55
N LEU A 127 5.44 -2.83 -10.59
CA LEU A 127 5.37 -4.28 -10.42
C LEU A 127 4.83 -4.66 -9.02
N ALA A 128 5.25 -3.95 -7.97
CA ALA A 128 4.73 -4.18 -6.63
C ALA A 128 3.23 -3.90 -6.51
N ALA A 129 2.76 -2.78 -7.07
CA ALA A 129 1.34 -2.44 -7.14
C ALA A 129 0.54 -3.47 -7.97
N TRP A 130 1.10 -3.92 -9.10
CA TRP A 130 0.50 -4.97 -9.94
C TRP A 130 0.33 -6.26 -9.15
N GLN A 131 1.38 -6.71 -8.48
CA GLN A 131 1.38 -7.94 -7.71
C GLN A 131 0.39 -7.85 -6.54
N ALA A 132 0.32 -6.71 -5.85
CA ALA A 132 -0.65 -6.46 -4.79
C ALA A 132 -2.09 -6.57 -5.30
N LEU A 133 -2.38 -5.93 -6.44
CA LEU A 133 -3.71 -5.99 -7.05
C LEU A 133 -4.08 -7.41 -7.47
N ARG A 134 -3.14 -8.13 -8.09
CA ARG A 134 -3.33 -9.54 -8.48
C ARG A 134 -3.69 -10.41 -7.28
N VAL A 135 -2.89 -10.35 -6.22
CA VAL A 135 -3.11 -11.13 -4.99
C VAL A 135 -4.44 -10.76 -4.32
N ALA A 136 -4.76 -9.47 -4.25
CA ALA A 136 -6.02 -9.00 -3.67
C ALA A 136 -7.25 -9.48 -4.46
N ARG A 137 -7.21 -9.40 -5.80
CA ARG A 137 -8.28 -9.94 -6.66
C ARG A 137 -8.43 -11.44 -6.50
N SER A 138 -7.31 -12.19 -6.49
CA SER A 138 -7.33 -13.63 -6.23
C SER A 138 -7.91 -13.96 -4.84
N SER A 139 -7.60 -13.16 -3.82
CA SER A 139 -8.18 -13.31 -2.48
C SER A 139 -9.70 -13.15 -2.53
N LEU A 140 -10.20 -12.06 -3.12
CA LEU A 140 -11.63 -11.77 -3.22
C LEU A 140 -12.39 -12.87 -3.96
N ALA A 141 -11.82 -13.41 -5.03
CA ALA A 141 -12.40 -14.49 -5.81
C ALA A 141 -12.40 -15.83 -5.07
N ARG A 142 -11.24 -16.23 -4.53
CA ARG A 142 -11.05 -17.51 -3.82
C ARG A 142 -11.87 -17.58 -2.54
N CYS A 143 -11.94 -16.48 -1.79
CA CYS A 143 -12.62 -16.41 -0.51
C CYS A 143 -14.06 -15.89 -0.60
N LYS A 144 -14.70 -15.97 -1.78
CA LYS A 144 -16.08 -15.45 -2.02
C LYS A 144 -17.16 -16.06 -1.12
N HIS A 145 -16.93 -17.26 -0.60
CA HIS A 145 -17.83 -17.97 0.33
C HIS A 145 -17.84 -17.36 1.73
N LEU A 146 -16.84 -16.54 2.07
CA LEU A 146 -16.79 -15.84 3.36
C LEU A 146 -17.62 -14.55 3.32
N LYS A 147 -17.93 -14.04 4.53
CA LYS A 147 -18.47 -12.69 4.72
C LYS A 147 -17.58 -11.64 4.04
N PRO A 148 -18.14 -10.55 3.45
CA PRO A 148 -17.38 -9.55 2.71
C PRO A 148 -16.10 -9.06 3.41
N GLU A 149 -16.17 -8.82 4.72
CA GLU A 149 -15.07 -8.30 5.54
C GLU A 149 -13.88 -9.27 5.63
N ARG A 150 -14.12 -10.56 5.37
CA ARG A 150 -13.14 -11.64 5.49
C ARG A 150 -12.60 -12.09 4.14
N ARG A 151 -13.11 -11.56 3.02
CA ARG A 151 -12.69 -11.97 1.67
C ARG A 151 -11.25 -11.57 1.32
N LEU A 152 -10.68 -10.61 2.03
CA LEU A 152 -9.26 -10.25 1.94
C LEU A 152 -8.33 -11.13 2.81
N SER A 153 -8.87 -12.11 3.55
CA SER A 153 -8.01 -13.04 4.33
C SER A 153 -7.03 -13.82 3.45
N GLY A 154 -7.40 -14.09 2.19
CA GLY A 154 -6.53 -14.73 1.21
C GLY A 154 -5.22 -14.00 0.92
N LEU A 155 -5.06 -12.72 1.31
CA LEU A 155 -3.77 -12.02 1.31
C LEU A 155 -2.72 -12.77 2.15
N SER A 156 -3.13 -13.46 3.23
CA SER A 156 -2.24 -14.29 4.05
C SER A 156 -1.92 -15.66 3.43
N GLY A 157 -2.46 -15.96 2.24
CA GLY A 157 -2.28 -17.22 1.54
C GLY A 157 -3.44 -18.21 1.69
N SER A 158 -4.36 -18.02 2.64
CA SER A 158 -5.49 -18.92 2.92
C SER A 158 -6.78 -18.14 3.21
N CYS A 159 -7.95 -18.75 2.97
CA CYS A 159 -9.23 -18.16 3.36
C CYS A 159 -9.51 -18.47 4.82
N ILE A 160 -9.65 -17.44 5.66
CA ILE A 160 -9.74 -17.57 7.11
C ILE A 160 -11.08 -17.00 7.58
N ASP A 161 -11.94 -17.85 8.15
CA ASP A 161 -13.28 -17.46 8.65
C ASP A 161 -13.28 -16.98 10.11
N ARG A 162 -12.38 -16.05 10.42
CA ARG A 162 -12.35 -15.33 11.70
C ARG A 162 -11.86 -13.91 11.48
N ASP A 163 -11.98 -13.09 12.52
CA ASP A 163 -11.47 -11.73 12.46
C ASP A 163 -9.95 -11.70 12.47
N GLY A 164 -9.38 -10.75 11.72
CA GLY A 164 -7.93 -10.60 11.60
C GLY A 164 -7.54 -9.29 10.92
N PRO A 165 -6.24 -9.14 10.56
CA PRO A 165 -5.73 -7.93 9.90
C PRO A 165 -6.52 -7.56 8.63
N TRP A 166 -6.94 -8.54 7.82
CA TRP A 166 -7.76 -8.36 6.60
C TRP A 166 -9.06 -7.59 6.83
N ASN A 167 -9.68 -7.66 8.01
CA ASN A 167 -10.86 -6.85 8.33
C ASN A 167 -10.55 -5.35 8.26
N ARG A 168 -9.32 -4.94 8.62
CA ARG A 168 -8.87 -3.54 8.57
C ARG A 168 -8.66 -3.06 7.13
N HIS A 169 -8.12 -3.91 6.26
CA HIS A 169 -8.04 -3.63 4.82
C HIS A 169 -9.44 -3.40 4.25
N TYR A 170 -10.38 -4.31 4.53
CA TYR A 170 -11.75 -4.18 4.05
C TYR A 170 -12.41 -2.88 4.54
N ARG A 171 -12.35 -2.58 5.84
CA ARG A 171 -12.93 -1.35 6.39
C ARG A 171 -12.32 -0.09 5.76
N THR A 172 -11.00 -0.07 5.58
CA THR A 172 -10.31 1.06 4.95
C THR A 172 -10.70 1.19 3.49
N TRP A 173 -10.77 0.08 2.76
CA TRP A 173 -11.19 0.05 1.36
C TRP A 173 -12.61 0.58 1.18
N ILE A 174 -13.58 0.06 1.95
CA ILE A 174 -14.97 0.51 1.88
C ILE A 174 -15.10 1.98 2.26
N ARG A 175 -14.39 2.43 3.32
CA ARG A 175 -14.36 3.84 3.71
C ARG A 175 -13.85 4.73 2.58
N LEU A 176 -12.77 4.33 1.92
CA LEU A 176 -12.16 5.12 0.85
C LEU A 176 -12.98 5.08 -0.43
N ARG A 177 -13.65 3.96 -0.75
CA ARG A 177 -14.43 3.82 -1.99
C ARG A 177 -15.52 4.90 -2.13
N SER A 178 -16.12 5.34 -1.03
CA SER A 178 -17.14 6.40 -1.01
C SER A 178 -16.63 7.72 -0.42
N TRP A 179 -15.32 7.86 -0.24
CA TRP A 179 -14.73 9.06 0.35
C TRP A 179 -14.47 10.13 -0.72
N GLU A 180 -14.93 11.34 -0.43
CA GLU A 180 -14.58 12.54 -1.16
C GLU A 180 -13.72 13.44 -0.26
N PRO A 181 -12.55 13.90 -0.75
CA PRO A 181 -11.74 14.87 -0.03
C PRO A 181 -12.51 16.19 0.11
N LYS A 182 -12.44 16.78 1.30
CA LYS A 182 -12.94 18.15 1.52
C LYS A 182 -11.97 19.09 0.81
N VAL A 183 -12.38 19.62 -0.34
CA VAL A 183 -11.66 20.72 -0.98
C VAL A 183 -12.09 21.98 -0.26
N GLU A 184 -11.22 22.56 0.56
CA GLU A 184 -11.44 23.92 1.04
C GLU A 184 -11.43 24.82 -0.20
N LYS A 185 -12.58 25.43 -0.50
CA LYS A 185 -12.61 26.48 -1.53
C LYS A 185 -11.70 27.60 -1.02
N PRO A 186 -10.78 28.12 -1.84
CA PRO A 186 -10.08 29.34 -1.46
C PRO A 186 -11.15 30.39 -1.15
N GLU A 187 -11.08 30.97 0.05
CA GLU A 187 -11.89 32.15 0.39
C GLU A 187 -11.63 33.16 -0.72
N ALA A 188 -12.68 33.53 -1.44
CA ALA A 188 -12.58 34.59 -2.42
C ALA A 188 -12.19 35.85 -1.64
N ASP A 189 -10.99 36.36 -1.93
CA ASP A 189 -10.49 37.62 -1.39
C ASP A 189 -11.62 38.66 -1.46
N SER A 190 -12.08 39.08 -0.27
CA SER A 190 -13.14 40.06 -0.07
C SER A 190 -12.57 41.47 0.01
#